data_AF-A0A5H2YPV0-F1
#
_entry.id   AF-A0A5H2YPV0-F1
#
_cell.length_a   1.000
_cell.length_b   1.000
_cell.length_c   1.000
_cell.angle_alpha   90.00
_cell.angle_beta   90.00
_cell.angle_gamma   90.00
#
_symmetry.space_group_name_H-M   'P 1'
#
loop_
_entity.id
_entity.type
_entity.pdbx_description
1 polymer ?
#
loop_
_entity_poly.entity_id
_entity_poly.type
_entity_poly.pdbx_seq_one_letter_code
_entity_poly.pdbx_strand_id
1 'polypeptide(L)'
;MKILALFLFISLPSLACVEIEAEEELNTFIIKEKVEYSDLYHVSIYYPSEYLGAKAFRAKISFGDDFDNPSFTSSTIVSDTTKTKIDLKGYNYSEFESNQQVFDKAFLTVYYMPKKVEGDLIAFCRGPIAIYKISDLAIKKV
;
A
#
# COMPACT_ATOMS: atom_id res chain seq x y z
N MET A 1 -28.93 13.84 55.43
CA MET A 1 -28.73 12.77 54.43
C MET A 1 -27.54 13.15 53.55
N LYS A 2 -26.44 12.40 53.61
CA LYS A 2 -25.27 12.57 52.74
C LYS A 2 -25.43 11.57 51.59
N ILE A 3 -25.59 12.05 50.35
CA ILE A 3 -25.48 11.20 49.17
C ILE A 3 -24.07 11.41 48.62
N LEU A 4 -23.23 10.40 48.83
CA LEU A 4 -21.88 10.33 48.31
C LEU A 4 -21.97 9.77 46.87
N ALA A 5 -21.93 10.63 45.87
CA ALA A 5 -21.84 10.21 44.47
C ALA A 5 -20.39 9.77 44.20
N LEU A 6 -20.14 8.47 44.30
CA LEU A 6 -18.88 7.84 43.91
C LEU A 6 -18.80 7.86 42.37
N PHE A 7 -18.21 8.90 41.79
CA PHE A 7 -17.84 8.92 40.37
C PHE A 7 -16.67 7.94 40.17
N LEU A 8 -17.01 6.70 39.80
CA LEU A 8 -16.07 5.77 39.18
C LEU A 8 -15.71 6.32 37.79
N PHE A 9 -14.64 7.11 37.73
CA PHE A 9 -13.94 7.40 36.48
C PHE A 9 -13.34 6.09 35.98
N ILE A 10 -14.09 5.39 35.14
CA ILE A 10 -13.56 4.30 34.33
C ILE A 10 -12.68 4.99 33.29
N SER A 11 -11.37 5.04 33.54
CA SER A 11 -10.41 5.44 32.53
C SER A 11 -10.45 4.40 31.42
N LEU A 12 -11.18 4.69 30.34
CA LEU A 12 -11.01 3.99 29.08
C LEU A 12 -9.55 4.19 28.67
N PRO A 13 -8.73 3.13 28.53
CA PRO A 13 -7.39 3.29 27.98
C PRO A 13 -7.57 3.82 26.57
N SER A 14 -7.22 5.10 26.36
CA SER A 14 -7.18 5.66 25.02
C SER A 14 -6.10 4.88 24.28
N LEU A 15 -6.51 4.13 23.26
CA LEU A 15 -5.62 3.64 22.21
C LEU A 15 -4.97 4.85 21.56
N ALA A 16 -3.85 5.29 22.11
CA ALA A 16 -2.98 6.27 21.48
C ALA A 16 -2.22 5.52 20.38
N CYS A 17 -2.78 5.52 19.18
CA CYS A 17 -1.99 5.23 17.98
C CYS A 17 -0.86 6.26 17.94
N VAL A 18 0.39 5.79 18.01
CA VAL A 18 1.57 6.65 17.89
C VAL A 18 1.51 7.30 16.51
N GLU A 19 1.48 8.64 16.46
CA GLU A 19 1.74 9.38 15.24
C GLU A 19 3.21 9.16 14.88
N ILE A 20 3.44 8.55 13.72
CA ILE A 20 4.78 8.22 13.25
C ILE A 20 5.24 9.34 12.33
N GLU A 21 6.31 10.04 12.73
CA GLU A 21 6.96 11.06 11.91
C GLU A 21 7.58 10.44 10.65
N ALA A 22 7.39 11.09 9.51
CA ALA A 22 7.81 10.61 8.20
C ALA A 22 9.31 10.90 7.95
N GLU A 23 10.12 9.84 7.77
CA GLU A 23 11.44 9.94 7.13
C GLU A 23 11.32 9.97 5.59
N GLU A 24 12.37 10.44 4.89
CA GLU A 24 12.48 10.69 3.44
C GLU A 24 11.41 9.99 2.58
N GLU A 25 10.51 10.79 1.97
CA GLU A 25 9.42 10.29 1.14
C GLU A 25 9.96 9.60 -0.13
N LEU A 26 10.14 8.28 -0.04
CA LEU A 26 10.19 7.43 -1.22
C LEU A 26 8.87 7.59 -1.98
N ASN A 27 8.96 8.03 -3.23
CA ASN A 27 7.79 8.28 -4.06
C ASN A 27 7.48 7.04 -4.91
N THR A 28 6.19 6.69 -5.01
CA THR A 28 5.71 5.64 -5.90
C THR A 28 5.89 6.05 -7.36
N PHE A 29 6.37 5.15 -8.21
CA PHE A 29 6.57 5.40 -9.64
C PHE A 29 6.36 4.12 -10.47
N ILE A 30 6.34 4.27 -11.80
CA ILE A 30 6.21 3.13 -12.71
C ILE A 30 7.36 3.03 -13.72
N ILE A 31 7.68 1.79 -14.09
CA ILE A 31 8.45 1.46 -15.31
C ILE A 31 7.49 0.77 -16.26
N LYS A 32 7.45 1.24 -17.51
CA LYS A 32 6.52 0.80 -18.54
C LYS A 32 7.28 0.41 -19.80
N GLU A 33 7.18 -0.85 -20.19
CA GLU A 33 7.88 -1.42 -21.34
C GLU A 33 6.87 -1.98 -22.34
N LYS A 34 7.07 -1.73 -23.63
CA LYS A 34 6.17 -2.26 -24.66
C LYS A 34 6.50 -3.74 -24.91
N VAL A 35 5.48 -4.59 -24.92
CA VAL A 35 5.63 -6.00 -25.30
C VAL A 35 5.83 -6.08 -26.81
N GLU A 36 6.86 -6.81 -27.24
CA GLU A 36 7.18 -6.95 -28.67
C GLU A 36 6.01 -7.59 -29.42
N TYR A 37 5.71 -7.08 -30.63
CA TYR A 37 4.62 -7.55 -31.49
C TYR A 37 3.22 -7.54 -30.84
N SER A 38 2.99 -6.69 -29.85
CA SER A 38 1.71 -6.57 -29.15
C SER A 38 1.36 -5.11 -28.84
N ASP A 39 0.07 -4.86 -28.59
CA ASP A 39 -0.44 -3.58 -28.05
C ASP A 39 -0.43 -3.54 -26.51
N LEU A 40 0.20 -4.54 -25.89
CA LEU A 40 0.36 -4.66 -24.45
C LEU A 40 1.63 -3.96 -23.98
N TYR A 41 1.57 -3.50 -22.74
CA TYR A 41 2.69 -2.99 -21.97
C TYR A 41 2.89 -3.86 -20.74
N HIS A 42 4.14 -4.18 -20.45
CA HIS A 42 4.55 -4.68 -19.15
C HIS A 42 4.73 -3.48 -18.21
N VAL A 43 3.99 -3.46 -17.11
CA VAL A 43 3.95 -2.34 -16.17
C VAL A 43 4.45 -2.80 -14.82
N SER A 44 5.38 -2.03 -14.28
CA SER A 44 6.08 -2.28 -13.03
C SER A 44 5.80 -1.12 -12.12
N ILE A 45 5.17 -1.35 -10.97
CA ILE A 45 4.85 -0.30 -10.02
C ILE A 45 5.75 -0.48 -8.82
N TYR A 46 6.63 0.51 -8.58
CA TYR A 46 7.53 0.54 -7.44
C TYR A 46 6.93 1.41 -6.35
N TYR A 47 6.77 0.86 -5.16
CA TYR A 47 6.21 1.55 -4.00
C TYR A 47 7.07 1.33 -2.76
N PRO A 48 7.04 2.25 -1.78
CA PRO A 48 7.89 2.17 -0.59
C PRO A 48 7.63 0.88 0.20
N SER A 49 8.69 0.18 0.60
CA SER A 49 8.62 -0.97 1.50
C SER A 49 8.19 -0.57 2.92
N GLU A 50 8.46 0.68 3.33
CA GLU A 50 7.97 1.29 4.56
C GLU A 50 7.24 2.61 4.23
N TYR A 51 6.13 2.89 4.91
CA TYR A 51 5.36 4.13 4.79
C TYR A 51 4.81 4.51 6.18
N LEU A 52 5.14 5.72 6.65
CA LEU A 52 4.80 6.20 7.99
C LEU A 52 5.19 5.17 9.08
N GLY A 53 6.42 4.61 8.98
CA GLY A 53 6.99 3.57 9.85
C GLY A 53 6.25 2.22 9.89
N ALA A 54 5.24 2.01 9.05
CA ALA A 54 4.59 0.73 8.83
C ALA A 54 5.20 0.01 7.61
N LYS A 55 5.28 -1.33 7.64
CA LYS A 55 5.86 -2.15 6.57
C LYS A 55 4.78 -2.62 5.60
N ALA A 56 5.01 -2.50 4.30
CA ALA A 56 4.11 -3.05 3.29
C ALA A 56 4.04 -4.57 3.44
N PHE A 57 2.82 -5.13 3.51
CA PHE A 57 2.61 -6.58 3.66
C PHE A 57 1.67 -7.16 2.60
N ARG A 58 0.91 -6.30 1.90
CA ARG A 58 0.03 -6.73 0.80
C ARG A 58 -0.10 -5.60 -0.22
N ALA A 59 -0.14 -5.97 -1.49
CA ALA A 59 -0.54 -5.08 -2.58
C ALA A 59 -1.70 -5.70 -3.37
N LYS A 60 -2.50 -4.85 -4.02
CA LYS A 60 -3.61 -5.27 -4.86
C LYS A 60 -3.70 -4.34 -6.05
N ILE A 61 -3.77 -4.92 -7.25
CA ILE A 61 -4.05 -4.16 -8.47
C ILE A 61 -5.52 -4.33 -8.78
N SER A 62 -6.23 -3.21 -8.87
CA SER A 62 -7.64 -3.16 -9.27
C SER A 62 -7.79 -2.43 -10.60
N PHE A 63 -8.81 -2.82 -11.35
CA PHE A 63 -9.12 -2.27 -12.66
C PHE A 63 -10.58 -1.82 -12.68
N GLY A 64 -10.82 -0.58 -13.08
CA GLY A 64 -12.16 0.01 -13.13
C GLY A 64 -12.09 1.53 -13.21
N ASP A 65 -13.24 2.16 -13.45
CA ASP A 65 -13.33 3.63 -13.41
C ASP A 65 -13.35 4.18 -11.97
N ASP A 66 -13.65 3.31 -11.00
CA ASP A 66 -13.75 3.61 -9.57
C ASP A 66 -12.92 2.61 -8.75
N PHE A 67 -12.14 3.12 -7.80
CA PHE A 67 -11.37 2.31 -6.87
C PHE A 67 -12.27 1.55 -5.90
N ASP A 68 -13.39 2.16 -5.46
CA ASP A 68 -14.30 1.56 -4.48
C ASP A 68 -15.14 0.44 -5.11
N ASN A 69 -15.38 0.51 -6.42
CA ASN A 69 -16.14 -0.48 -7.18
C ASN A 69 -15.39 -0.96 -8.44
N PRO A 70 -14.26 -1.67 -8.27
CA PRO A 70 -13.47 -2.12 -9.39
C PRO A 70 -14.17 -3.26 -10.15
N SER A 71 -14.10 -3.22 -11.48
CA SER A 71 -14.66 -4.28 -12.34
C SER A 71 -13.89 -5.59 -12.22
N PHE A 72 -12.58 -5.51 -11.92
CA PHE A 72 -11.74 -6.68 -11.70
C PHE A 72 -10.64 -6.36 -10.69
N THR A 73 -10.23 -7.36 -9.90
CA THR A 73 -9.11 -7.19 -8.99
C THR A 73 -8.20 -8.40 -8.94
N SER A 74 -6.90 -8.17 -9.06
CA SER A 74 -5.85 -9.17 -8.85
C SER A 74 -5.13 -8.88 -7.54
N SER A 75 -5.07 -9.85 -6.63
CA SER A 75 -4.23 -9.74 -5.44
C SER A 75 -2.80 -10.11 -5.80
N THR A 76 -1.87 -9.17 -5.66
CA THR A 76 -0.45 -9.45 -5.83
C THR A 76 0.10 -9.77 -4.43
N ILE A 77 0.43 -11.03 -4.19
CA ILE A 77 1.13 -11.39 -2.95
C ILE A 77 2.48 -10.66 -2.98
N VAL A 78 2.77 -9.90 -1.94
CA VAL A 78 4.09 -9.32 -1.70
C VAL A 78 4.98 -10.49 -1.26
N SER A 79 5.38 -11.34 -2.20
CA SER A 79 6.46 -12.28 -1.96
C SER A 79 7.29 -12.39 -3.22
N ASP A 80 8.57 -12.04 -3.03
CA ASP A 80 9.74 -12.64 -3.65
C ASP A 80 9.44 -13.71 -4.70
N THR A 81 9.98 -13.46 -5.89
CA THR A 81 10.14 -14.36 -7.04
C THR A 81 9.09 -14.21 -8.15
N THR A 82 9.46 -13.48 -9.20
CA THR A 82 9.83 -14.14 -10.46
C THR A 82 10.78 -13.24 -11.28
N LYS A 83 11.72 -13.90 -11.94
CA LYS A 83 12.93 -13.35 -12.57
C LYS A 83 12.61 -12.35 -13.69
N THR A 84 12.78 -11.05 -13.41
CA THR A 84 13.52 -10.01 -14.19
C THR A 84 13.04 -8.65 -13.71
N LYS A 85 13.67 -8.07 -12.67
CA LYS A 85 13.44 -6.66 -12.31
C LYS A 85 14.51 -6.10 -11.39
N ILE A 86 14.72 -4.79 -11.52
CA ILE A 86 15.71 -4.04 -10.74
C ILE A 86 15.27 -4.03 -9.28
N ASP A 87 16.06 -4.69 -8.43
CA ASP A 87 15.92 -4.61 -6.98
C ASP A 87 16.39 -3.22 -6.53
N LEU A 88 15.45 -2.41 -6.04
CA LEU A 88 15.71 -1.05 -5.58
C LEU A 88 15.56 -1.03 -4.06
N LYS A 89 16.66 -0.71 -3.37
CA LYS A 89 16.68 -0.60 -1.92
C LYS A 89 15.54 0.32 -1.43
N GLY A 90 14.70 -0.22 -0.53
CA GLY A 90 13.57 0.51 0.06
C GLY A 90 12.27 0.44 -0.75
N TYR A 91 12.24 -0.27 -1.88
CA TYR A 91 11.04 -0.47 -2.68
C TYR A 91 10.61 -1.92 -2.74
N ASN A 92 9.30 -2.12 -2.70
CA ASN A 92 8.64 -3.31 -3.20
C ASN A 92 8.11 -3.02 -4.61
N TYR A 93 7.74 -4.06 -5.35
CA TYR A 93 7.11 -3.88 -6.64
C TYR A 93 5.92 -4.80 -6.86
N SER A 94 5.05 -4.40 -7.79
CA SER A 94 3.98 -5.22 -8.32
C SER A 94 3.89 -5.00 -9.83
N GLU A 95 3.38 -6.00 -10.55
CA GLU A 95 3.40 -5.98 -12.00
C GLU A 95 2.13 -6.53 -12.60
N PHE A 96 1.88 -6.09 -13.82
CA PHE A 96 0.79 -6.56 -14.65
C PHE A 96 1.09 -6.23 -16.12
N GLU A 97 0.46 -6.98 -17.02
CA GLU A 97 0.46 -6.68 -18.44
C GLU A 97 -0.90 -6.15 -18.87
N SER A 98 -0.91 -5.07 -19.66
CA SER A 98 -2.16 -4.47 -20.12
C SER A 98 -2.00 -3.58 -21.33
N ASN A 99 -3.10 -3.36 -22.05
CA ASN A 99 -3.15 -2.31 -23.06
C ASN A 99 -3.30 -0.92 -22.41
N GLN A 100 -3.16 0.15 -23.21
CA GLN A 100 -3.25 1.52 -22.71
C GLN A 100 -4.60 1.84 -22.03
N GLN A 101 -5.72 1.38 -22.59
CA GLN A 101 -7.05 1.70 -22.07
C GLN A 101 -7.29 1.11 -20.68
N VAL A 102 -6.81 -0.10 -20.43
CA VAL A 102 -6.92 -0.77 -19.13
C VAL A 102 -5.90 -0.20 -18.14
N PHE A 103 -4.71 0.19 -18.61
CA PHE A 103 -3.71 0.89 -17.81
C PHE A 103 -4.24 2.20 -17.21
N ASP A 104 -4.98 3.00 -17.99
CA ASP A 104 -5.54 4.28 -17.53
C ASP A 104 -6.62 4.13 -16.44
N LYS A 105 -7.12 2.90 -16.26
CA LYS A 105 -8.14 2.50 -15.29
C LYS A 105 -7.59 1.60 -14.17
N ALA A 106 -6.27 1.50 -14.05
CA ALA A 106 -5.63 0.68 -13.04
C ALA A 106 -5.35 1.48 -11.76
N PHE A 107 -5.53 0.84 -10.61
CA PHE A 107 -5.15 1.34 -9.31
C PHE A 107 -4.29 0.31 -8.58
N LEU A 108 -3.35 0.80 -7.77
CA LEU A 108 -2.60 0.00 -6.80
C LEU A 108 -3.04 0.39 -5.39
N THR A 109 -3.46 -0.60 -4.60
CA THR A 109 -3.60 -0.47 -3.15
C THR A 109 -2.45 -1.16 -2.45
N VAL A 110 -1.76 -0.46 -1.57
CA VAL A 110 -0.73 -1.03 -0.70
C VAL A 110 -1.21 -0.95 0.74
N TYR A 111 -1.21 -2.10 1.41
CA TYR A 111 -1.56 -2.24 2.81
C TYR A 111 -0.27 -2.33 3.62
N TYR A 112 -0.16 -1.47 4.63
CA TYR A 112 0.97 -1.43 5.54
C TYR A 112 0.57 -1.93 6.92
N MET A 113 1.47 -2.66 7.58
CA MET A 113 1.30 -3.19 8.92
C MET A 113 2.28 -2.47 9.85
N PRO A 114 1.82 -1.87 10.97
CA PRO A 114 2.71 -1.25 11.93
C PRO A 114 3.70 -2.27 12.50
N LYS A 115 4.89 -1.82 12.88
CA LYS A 115 5.85 -2.68 13.59
C LYS A 115 5.24 -3.12 14.92
N LYS A 116 5.33 -4.41 15.23
CA LYS A 116 4.89 -4.95 16.53
C LYS A 116 5.80 -4.40 17.63
N VAL A 117 5.24 -3.75 18.63
CA VAL A 117 5.96 -3.38 19.86
C VAL A 117 5.96 -4.58 20.81
N GLU A 118 7.13 -4.95 21.36
CA GLU A 118 7.21 -6.05 22.32
C GLU A 118 6.54 -5.65 23.65
N GLY A 119 5.66 -6.51 24.19
CA GLY A 119 5.05 -6.34 25.51
C GLY A 119 3.59 -5.87 25.51
N ASP A 120 3.08 -5.35 24.40
CA ASP A 120 1.68 -4.91 24.30
C ASP A 120 0.72 -6.02 23.82
N LEU A 121 -0.52 -5.96 24.31
CA LEU A 121 -1.64 -6.77 23.81
C LEU A 121 -1.71 -6.62 22.28
N ILE A 122 -1.85 -7.74 21.56
CA ILE A 122 -1.97 -7.78 20.10
C ILE A 122 -3.26 -7.06 19.70
N ALA A 123 -3.23 -5.74 19.60
CA ALA A 123 -4.20 -4.98 18.85
C ALA A 123 -3.80 -5.14 17.38
N PHE A 124 -4.64 -5.82 16.60
CA PHE A 124 -4.53 -5.79 15.14
C PHE A 124 -4.91 -4.39 14.65
N CYS A 125 -4.01 -3.42 14.84
CA CYS A 125 -4.18 -2.09 14.28
C CYS A 125 -4.11 -2.21 12.76
N ARG A 126 -5.17 -1.78 12.07
CA ARG A 126 -5.09 -1.55 10.63
C ARG A 126 -4.07 -0.44 10.42
N GLY A 127 -2.93 -0.75 9.79
CA GLY A 127 -1.96 0.26 9.42
C GLY A 127 -2.43 1.11 8.25
N PRO A 128 -1.61 2.07 7.80
CA PRO A 128 -1.98 2.95 6.70
C PRO A 128 -2.22 2.16 5.42
N ILE A 129 -3.11 2.69 4.59
CA ILE A 129 -3.41 2.19 3.26
C ILE A 129 -3.09 3.31 2.28
N ALA A 130 -2.25 3.01 1.29
CA ALA A 130 -1.96 3.94 0.21
C ALA A 130 -2.64 3.45 -1.07
N ILE A 131 -3.33 4.36 -1.77
CA ILE A 131 -4.04 4.08 -3.02
C ILE A 131 -3.48 4.99 -4.10
N TYR A 132 -3.04 4.40 -5.20
CA TYR A 132 -2.43 5.10 -6.32
C TYR A 132 -3.20 4.81 -7.59
N LYS A 133 -3.61 5.87 -8.31
CA LYS A 133 -4.05 5.73 -9.70
C LYS A 133 -2.82 5.61 -10.59
N ILE A 134 -2.70 4.51 -11.33
CA ILE A 134 -1.45 4.17 -12.02
C ILE A 134 -1.12 5.16 -13.14
N SER A 135 -2.13 5.72 -13.81
CA SER A 135 -1.95 6.75 -14.84
C SER A 135 -1.31 8.03 -14.34
N ASP A 136 -1.40 8.30 -13.03
CA ASP A 136 -0.98 9.56 -12.43
C ASP A 136 0.46 9.47 -11.87
N LEU A 137 1.05 8.28 -11.88
CA LEU A 137 2.39 8.03 -11.37
C LEU A 137 3.46 8.45 -12.38
N ALA A 138 4.59 8.94 -11.85
CA ALA A 138 5.74 9.28 -12.68
C ALA A 138 6.27 8.03 -13.41
N ILE A 139 6.49 8.15 -14.72
CA ILE A 139 7.13 7.12 -15.54
C ILE A 139 8.64 7.31 -15.48
N LYS A 140 9.36 6.31 -15.00
CA LYS A 140 10.83 6.25 -15.04
C LYS A 140 11.31 5.31 -16.15
N LYS A 141 12.46 5.65 -16.72
CA LYS A 141 13.24 4.77 -17.59
C LYS A 141 14.43 4.26 -16.79
N VAL A 142 14.73 2.98 -16.89
CA VAL A 142 15.94 2.39 -16.32
C VAL A 142 16.79 1.82 -17.45
#